data_AF-A0A6J4JLF7-F1
#
_entry.id   AF-A0A6J4JLF7-F1
#
_cell.length_a   1.000
_cell.length_b   1.000
_cell.length_c   1.000
_cell.angle_alpha   90.00
_cell.angle_beta   90.00
_cell.angle_gamma   90.00
#
_symmetry.space_group_name_H-M   'P 1'
#
loop_
_entity.id
_entity.type
_entity.pdbx_description
1 polymer ?
#
loop_
_entity_poly.entity_id
_entity_poly.type
_entity_poly.pdbx_seq_one_letter_code
_entity_poly.pdbx_strand_id
1 'polypeptide(L)'
;GSGLVGPAAAPRDRELADAAGTSVGGLLARHARFAGSWLGVADTAAPGPLQVAVVSADHTEGRAGRDRLADTARRHAPGGAVVVAGELDADGVLLLADRPLVDGAPAAYVCRGFVCDRPRTDFDDLAVALAR
;
A
#
# COMPACT_ATOMS: atom_id res chain seq x y z
N GLY A 1 -49.39 -18.49 -19.07
CA GLY A 1 -48.90 -17.30 -18.36
C GLY A 1 -47.40 -17.26 -18.50
N SER A 2 -46.85 -16.10 -18.89
CA SER A 2 -45.42 -15.83 -18.96
C SER A 2 -44.77 -15.93 -17.57
N GLY A 3 -43.50 -16.34 -17.52
CA GLY A 3 -42.67 -16.35 -16.32
C GLY A 3 -41.28 -16.94 -16.58
N LEU A 4 -40.36 -16.09 -17.03
CA LEU A 4 -38.92 -16.37 -17.07
C LEU A 4 -38.32 -16.25 -15.66
N VAL A 5 -37.34 -17.08 -15.32
CA VAL A 5 -36.02 -16.73 -14.74
C VAL A 5 -35.28 -18.02 -14.36
N GLY A 6 -34.04 -18.11 -14.84
CA GLY A 6 -33.22 -19.33 -14.86
C GLY A 6 -32.52 -19.68 -13.54
N PRO A 7 -31.83 -20.84 -13.52
CA PRO A 7 -31.13 -21.33 -12.34
C PRO A 7 -29.84 -20.52 -12.09
N ALA A 8 -29.73 -19.93 -10.90
CA ALA A 8 -28.46 -19.39 -10.42
C ALA A 8 -27.46 -20.54 -10.20
N ALA A 9 -26.47 -20.64 -11.09
CA ALA A 9 -25.31 -21.49 -10.89
C ALA A 9 -24.32 -20.81 -9.92
N ALA A 10 -23.99 -21.50 -8.84
CA ALA A 10 -22.87 -21.22 -7.94
C ALA A 10 -21.55 -21.79 -8.53
N PRO A 11 -20.43 -21.86 -7.79
CA PRO A 11 -19.59 -20.87 -7.08
C PRO A 11 -18.15 -20.81 -7.70
N ARG A 12 -17.19 -20.11 -7.06
CA ARG A 12 -15.71 -19.97 -7.34
C ARG A 12 -15.41 -18.65 -8.07
N ASP A 13 -14.63 -17.72 -7.53
CA ASP A 13 -13.18 -17.84 -7.34
C ASP A 13 -12.67 -17.05 -6.10
N ARG A 14 -11.79 -17.68 -5.31
CA ARG A 14 -11.19 -17.10 -4.10
C ARG A 14 -9.66 -17.21 -4.14
N GLU A 15 -9.07 -16.94 -5.30
CA GLU A 15 -7.62 -16.96 -5.48
C GLU A 15 -7.24 -15.96 -6.56
N LEU A 16 -6.20 -15.16 -6.30
CA LEU A 16 -5.24 -14.53 -7.22
C LEU A 16 -4.84 -13.10 -6.78
N ALA A 17 -3.99 -13.01 -5.74
CA ALA A 17 -3.04 -11.90 -5.59
C ALA A 17 -1.87 -12.24 -4.64
N ASP A 18 -1.39 -13.49 -4.62
CA ASP A 18 -0.26 -13.92 -3.77
C ASP A 18 0.88 -14.54 -4.59
N ALA A 19 1.24 -13.88 -5.70
CA ALA A 19 2.25 -14.37 -6.64
C ALA A 19 3.28 -13.29 -6.99
N ALA A 20 3.99 -12.77 -5.98
CA ALA A 20 5.23 -12.02 -6.20
C ALA A 20 6.33 -12.22 -5.12
N GLY A 21 6.13 -13.08 -4.11
CA GLY A 21 7.09 -13.28 -3.01
C GLY A 21 7.83 -14.62 -2.99
N THR A 22 7.42 -15.60 -3.78
CA THR A 22 7.76 -17.01 -3.51
C THR A 22 9.08 -17.50 -4.11
N SER A 23 9.83 -16.67 -4.84
CA SER A 23 11.11 -17.08 -5.44
C SER A 23 12.35 -16.71 -4.61
N VAL A 24 12.23 -15.80 -3.63
CA VAL A 24 13.37 -15.39 -2.77
C VAL A 24 13.40 -16.15 -1.43
N GLY A 25 12.25 -16.62 -0.93
CA GLY A 25 12.16 -17.37 0.35
C GLY A 25 12.82 -18.76 0.33
N GLY A 26 12.87 -19.42 -0.83
CA GLY A 26 13.41 -20.78 -0.94
C GLY A 26 14.93 -20.88 -0.80
N LEU A 27 15.66 -19.78 -1.02
CA LEU A 27 17.12 -19.76 -0.94
C LEU A 27 17.62 -19.61 0.51
N LEU A 28 16.90 -18.81 1.32
CA LEU A 28 17.22 -18.58 2.74
C LEU A 28 16.88 -19.80 3.63
N ALA A 29 15.81 -20.53 3.29
CA ALA A 29 15.39 -21.72 4.05
C ALA A 29 16.43 -22.86 4.07
N ARG A 30 17.33 -22.94 3.08
CA ARG A 30 18.32 -24.02 2.99
C ARG A 30 19.54 -23.85 3.90
N HIS A 31 19.76 -22.65 4.45
CA HIS A 31 20.89 -22.36 5.35
C HIS A 31 20.52 -22.29 6.84
N ALA A 32 19.22 -22.20 7.18
CA ALA A 32 18.76 -22.06 8.57
C ALA A 32 18.87 -23.34 9.44
N ARG A 33 19.14 -24.50 8.83
CA ARG A 33 19.14 -25.82 9.50
C ARG A 33 20.40 -26.15 10.31
N PHE A 34 21.37 -25.23 10.39
CA PHE A 34 22.64 -25.45 11.13
C PHE A 34 22.84 -24.55 12.37
N ALA A 35 21.82 -23.83 12.84
CA ALA A 35 21.87 -23.11 14.11
C ALA A 35 20.77 -23.62 15.06
N GLY A 36 20.87 -24.89 15.44
CA GLY A 36 20.12 -25.43 16.56
C GLY A 36 20.69 -24.91 17.88
N SER A 37 19.79 -24.63 18.83
CA SER A 37 20.05 -24.16 20.21
C SER A 37 20.10 -22.64 20.35
N TRP A 38 18.94 -22.01 20.60
CA TRP A 38 18.65 -21.09 21.70
C TRP A 38 17.22 -20.53 21.48
N LEU A 39 16.29 -20.95 22.33
CA LEU A 39 14.90 -20.50 22.38
C LEU A 39 14.80 -19.00 22.68
N GLY A 40 13.86 -18.34 21.99
CA GLY A 40 13.29 -17.06 22.41
C GLY A 40 13.61 -15.89 21.47
N VAL A 41 13.00 -15.88 20.28
CA VAL A 41 12.80 -14.63 19.56
C VAL A 41 11.31 -14.54 19.30
N ALA A 42 10.64 -13.67 20.06
CA ALA A 42 9.33 -13.19 19.67
C ALA A 42 9.44 -12.75 18.21
N ASP A 43 8.49 -13.17 17.39
CA ASP A 43 8.36 -12.69 16.02
C ASP A 43 7.96 -11.20 16.06
N THR A 44 8.88 -10.34 16.47
CA THR A 44 8.82 -8.93 16.15
C THR A 44 9.12 -8.87 14.67
N ALA A 45 8.09 -9.09 13.86
CA ALA A 45 8.07 -8.66 12.48
C ALA A 45 8.49 -7.19 12.50
N ALA A 46 9.74 -6.93 12.13
CA ALA A 46 10.21 -5.57 11.97
C ALA A 46 9.21 -4.89 11.03
N PRO A 47 8.72 -3.68 11.36
CA PRO A 47 7.78 -3.00 10.49
C PRO A 47 8.38 -2.98 9.09
N GLY A 48 7.61 -3.46 8.11
CA GLY A 48 8.00 -3.52 6.72
C GLY A 48 8.38 -2.14 6.17
N PRO A 49 8.78 -2.05 4.90
CA PRO A 49 9.21 -0.79 4.32
C PRO A 49 8.16 0.31 4.51
N LEU A 50 8.63 1.56 4.60
CA LEU A 50 7.75 2.72 4.63
C LEU A 50 6.84 2.70 3.39
N GLN A 51 5.55 2.87 3.58
CA GLN A 51 4.58 2.91 2.49
C GLN A 51 4.01 4.33 2.40
N VAL A 52 3.92 4.88 1.18
CA VAL A 52 3.31 6.18 0.93
C VAL A 52 2.16 6.01 -0.05
N ALA A 53 0.94 6.29 0.40
CA ALA A 53 -0.26 6.31 -0.44
C ALA A 53 -0.59 7.75 -0.81
N VAL A 54 -0.75 8.06 -2.10
CA VAL A 54 -1.15 9.40 -2.56
C VAL A 54 -2.47 9.29 -3.32
N VAL A 55 -3.48 9.97 -2.82
CA VAL A 55 -4.84 9.98 -3.39
C VAL A 55 -5.21 11.35 -3.93
N SER A 56 -6.03 11.39 -4.97
CA SER A 56 -6.71 12.59 -5.45
C SER A 56 -8.06 12.23 -6.05
N ALA A 57 -8.94 13.24 -6.21
CA ALA A 57 -10.09 13.11 -7.10
C ALA A 57 -9.67 13.00 -8.57
N ASP A 58 -10.53 12.42 -9.41
CA ASP A 58 -10.32 12.31 -10.86
C ASP A 58 -10.74 13.57 -11.63
N HIS A 59 -10.02 14.64 -11.37
CA HIS A 59 -10.03 15.84 -12.21
C HIS A 59 -8.59 16.32 -12.44
N THR A 60 -8.39 17.14 -13.46
CA THR A 60 -7.07 17.57 -13.93
C THR A 60 -6.20 18.18 -12.83
N GLU A 61 -6.78 19.05 -12.00
CA GLU A 61 -6.06 19.70 -10.90
C GLU A 61 -5.68 18.72 -9.78
N GLY A 62 -6.60 17.81 -9.44
CA GLY A 62 -6.36 16.76 -8.44
C GLY A 62 -5.25 15.83 -8.87
N ARG A 63 -5.28 15.42 -10.14
CA ARG A 63 -4.23 14.62 -10.79
C ARG A 63 -2.86 15.30 -10.73
N ALA A 64 -2.80 16.58 -11.08
CA ALA A 64 -1.56 17.35 -11.03
C ALA A 64 -1.00 17.47 -9.59
N GLY A 65 -1.86 17.69 -8.59
CA GLY A 65 -1.46 17.73 -7.19
C GLY A 65 -0.96 16.38 -6.68
N ARG A 66 -1.64 15.29 -7.02
CA ARG A 66 -1.21 13.91 -6.73
C ARG A 66 0.16 13.62 -7.31
N ASP A 67 0.39 13.98 -8.57
CA ASP A 67 1.64 13.69 -9.25
C ASP A 67 2.82 14.43 -8.57
N ARG A 68 2.62 15.69 -8.14
CA ARG A 68 3.62 16.44 -7.36
C ARG A 68 3.87 15.83 -5.98
N LEU A 69 2.84 15.36 -5.28
CA LEU A 69 2.99 14.69 -3.97
C LEU A 69 3.73 13.36 -4.13
N ALA A 70 3.38 12.57 -5.14
CA ALA A 70 4.03 11.30 -5.44
C ALA A 70 5.51 11.47 -5.83
N ASP A 71 5.80 12.48 -6.63
CA ASP A 71 7.17 12.85 -7.02
C ASP A 71 8.02 13.31 -5.81
N THR A 72 7.43 14.11 -4.92
CA THR A 72 8.05 14.47 -3.64
C THR A 72 8.29 13.25 -2.77
N ALA A 73 7.32 12.35 -2.65
CA ALA A 73 7.48 11.11 -1.90
C ALA A 73 8.63 10.25 -2.45
N ARG A 74 8.72 10.09 -3.76
CA ARG A 74 9.79 9.31 -4.41
C ARG A 74 11.17 9.90 -4.21
N ARG A 75 11.30 11.23 -4.13
CA ARG A 75 12.58 11.91 -3.89
C ARG A 75 13.08 11.77 -2.46
N HIS A 76 12.17 11.86 -1.48
CA HIS A 76 12.54 12.02 -0.07
C HIS A 76 12.36 10.75 0.75
N ALA A 77 11.60 9.77 0.27
CA ALA A 77 11.40 8.52 1.01
C ALA A 77 12.73 7.73 1.13
N PRO A 78 12.94 7.06 2.27
CA PRO A 78 14.12 6.24 2.48
C PRO A 78 14.17 5.06 1.49
N GLY A 79 15.37 4.55 1.24
CA GLY A 79 15.58 3.39 0.37
C GLY A 79 14.70 2.21 0.77
N GLY A 80 14.05 1.59 -0.22
CA GLY A 80 13.13 0.47 0.00
C GLY A 80 11.69 0.88 0.29
N ALA A 81 11.37 2.17 0.40
CA ALA A 81 9.99 2.64 0.50
C ALA A 81 9.16 2.34 -0.74
N VAL A 82 7.86 2.10 -0.53
CA VAL A 82 6.88 1.86 -1.59
C VAL A 82 5.98 3.08 -1.71
N VAL A 83 5.93 3.70 -2.90
CA VAL A 83 5.05 4.85 -3.18
C VAL A 83 4.00 4.45 -4.20
N VAL A 84 2.73 4.53 -3.82
CA VAL A 84 1.58 4.27 -4.70
C VAL A 84 0.75 5.53 -4.80
N ALA A 85 0.39 5.92 -6.02
CA ALA A 85 -0.42 7.09 -6.30
C ALA A 85 -1.58 6.68 -7.20
N GLY A 86 -2.80 7.07 -6.82
CA GLY A 86 -3.99 6.73 -7.59
C GLY A 86 -5.16 7.65 -7.28
N GLU A 87 -6.29 7.33 -7.88
CA GLU A 87 -7.58 7.92 -7.52
C GLU A 87 -8.02 7.42 -6.14
N LEU A 88 -8.85 8.21 -5.47
CA LEU A 88 -9.60 7.77 -4.30
C LEU A 88 -10.36 6.48 -4.61
N ASP A 89 -10.27 5.49 -3.73
CA ASP A 89 -10.97 4.20 -3.84
C ASP A 89 -10.73 3.47 -5.18
N ALA A 90 -9.58 3.71 -5.83
CA ALA A 90 -9.20 2.99 -7.03
C ALA A 90 -9.17 1.47 -6.75
N ASP A 91 -10.06 0.74 -7.44
CA ASP A 91 -10.25 -0.69 -7.26
C ASP A 91 -8.93 -1.47 -7.36
N GLY A 92 -8.67 -2.36 -6.39
CA GLY A 92 -7.57 -3.32 -6.43
C GLY A 92 -6.27 -2.90 -5.74
N VAL A 93 -6.18 -1.71 -5.13
CA VAL A 93 -5.00 -1.28 -4.36
C VAL A 93 -5.34 -1.08 -2.89
N LEU A 94 -5.03 -2.08 -2.06
CA LEU A 94 -5.27 -2.03 -0.60
C LEU A 94 -4.65 -0.81 0.08
N LEU A 95 -3.57 -0.24 -0.46
CA LEU A 95 -2.93 0.95 0.09
C LEU A 95 -3.76 2.24 -0.10
N LEU A 96 -4.65 2.28 -1.09
CA LEU A 96 -5.49 3.44 -1.42
C LEU A 96 -6.90 3.35 -0.84
N ALA A 97 -7.31 2.18 -0.33
CA ALA A 97 -8.62 1.96 0.27
C ALA A 97 -8.80 2.76 1.57
N ASP A 98 -9.98 3.35 1.77
CA ASP A 98 -10.35 4.12 2.97
C ASP A 98 -9.38 5.31 3.24
N ARG A 99 -8.90 5.97 2.18
CA ARG A 99 -7.99 7.12 2.28
C ARG A 99 -8.64 8.36 1.69
N PRO A 100 -9.45 9.11 2.47
CA PRO A 100 -10.18 10.25 1.94
C PRO A 100 -9.25 11.38 1.50
N LEU A 101 -9.80 12.29 0.72
CA LEU A 101 -9.18 13.59 0.47
C LEU A 101 -9.20 14.44 1.75
N VAL A 102 -8.32 15.44 1.83
CA VAL A 102 -8.34 16.44 2.92
C VAL A 102 -8.88 17.73 2.34
N ASP A 103 -10.06 18.16 2.80
CA ASP A 103 -10.75 19.36 2.30
C ASP A 103 -10.91 19.40 0.76
N GLY A 104 -11.07 18.22 0.14
CA GLY A 104 -11.15 18.06 -1.32
C GLY A 104 -9.81 18.12 -2.05
N ALA A 105 -8.70 18.34 -1.35
CA ALA A 105 -7.36 18.35 -1.91
C ALA A 105 -6.70 16.95 -1.93
N PRO A 106 -5.76 16.70 -2.86
CA PRO A 106 -4.93 15.51 -2.85
C PRO A 106 -4.18 15.34 -1.53
N ALA A 107 -4.04 14.10 -1.07
CA ALA A 107 -3.44 13.79 0.23
C ALA A 107 -2.45 12.63 0.14
N ALA A 108 -1.33 12.77 0.87
CA ALA A 108 -0.32 11.74 1.04
C ALA A 108 -0.38 11.15 2.47
N TYR A 109 -0.42 9.83 2.54
CA TYR A 109 -0.47 9.03 3.77
C TYR A 109 0.83 8.24 3.90
N VAL A 110 1.58 8.50 4.97
CA VAL A 110 2.84 7.82 5.27
C VAL A 110 2.59 6.76 6.32
N CYS A 111 2.73 5.49 5.95
CA CYS A 111 2.37 4.33 6.76
C CYS A 111 3.59 3.49 7.14
N ARG A 112 3.59 2.99 8.39
CA ARG A 112 4.59 2.09 8.97
C ARG A 112 3.85 0.87 9.50
N GLY A 113 3.93 -0.24 8.77
CA GLY A 113 3.03 -1.38 9.00
C GLY A 113 1.57 -0.96 8.77
N PHE A 114 0.70 -1.21 9.75
CA PHE A 114 -0.74 -0.93 9.65
C PHE A 114 -1.15 0.48 10.11
N VAL A 115 -0.19 1.31 10.55
CA VAL A 115 -0.46 2.64 11.11
C VAL A 115 0.03 3.70 10.14
N CYS A 116 -0.82 4.68 9.84
CA CYS A 116 -0.45 5.85 9.05
C CYS A 116 -0.39 7.11 9.92
N ASP A 117 0.53 8.00 9.61
CA ASP A 117 0.57 9.35 10.17
C ASP A 117 -0.62 10.19 9.66
N ARG A 118 -0.80 11.40 10.23
CA ARG A 118 -1.76 12.39 9.71
C ARG A 118 -1.51 12.64 8.21
N PRO A 119 -2.56 12.68 7.36
CA PRO A 119 -2.40 13.00 5.95
C PRO A 119 -1.78 14.37 5.74
N ARG A 120 -0.99 14.49 4.68
CA ARG A 120 -0.37 15.75 4.26
C ARG A 120 -0.80 16.11 2.85
N THR A 121 -1.17 17.36 2.67
CA THR A 121 -1.56 17.96 1.39
C THR A 121 -0.44 18.84 0.81
N ASP A 122 0.47 19.30 1.66
CA ASP A 122 1.61 20.14 1.30
C ASP A 122 2.89 19.31 1.07
N PHE A 123 3.65 19.70 0.05
CA PHE A 123 4.84 18.97 -0.39
C PHE A 123 6.03 19.14 0.57
N ASP A 124 6.21 20.34 1.13
CA ASP A 124 7.31 20.63 2.05
C ASP A 124 7.10 19.89 3.37
N ASP A 125 5.87 19.92 3.89
CA ASP A 125 5.48 19.13 5.06
C ASP A 125 5.71 17.63 4.86
N LEU A 126 5.43 17.12 3.64
CA LEU A 126 5.66 15.71 3.29
C LEU A 126 7.16 15.39 3.24
N ALA A 127 7.98 16.24 2.62
CA ALA A 127 9.42 16.05 2.55
C ALA A 127 10.05 15.99 3.95
N VAL A 128 9.66 16.90 4.85
CA VAL A 128 10.13 16.93 6.25
C VAL A 128 9.76 15.65 7.00
N ALA A 129 8.60 15.07 6.70
CA ALA A 129 8.14 13.84 7.35
C ALA A 129 8.89 12.60 6.91
N LEU A 130 9.31 12.57 5.64
CA LEU A 130 10.02 11.46 5.02
C LEU A 130 11.53 11.47 5.31
N ALA A 131 12.09 12.62 5.66
CA ALA A 131 13.49 12.79 6.02
C ALA A 131 13.85 12.32 7.44
N ARG A 132 12.92 11.67 8.16
CA ARG A 132 13.09 11.17 9.53
C ARG A 132 13.42 9.69 9.55
#